data_AF-A0A1F9WHG8-F1
#
_entry.id   AF-A0A1F9WHG8-F1
#
_cell.length_a   1.000
_cell.length_b   1.000
_cell.length_c   1.000
_cell.angle_alpha   90.00
_cell.angle_beta   90.00
_cell.angle_gamma   90.00
#
_symmetry.space_group_name_H-M   'P 1'
#
loop_
_entity.id
_entity.type
_entity.pdbx_description
1 polymer ?
#
loop_
_entity_poly.entity_id
_entity_poly.type
_entity_poly.pdbx_seq_one_letter_code
_entity_poly.pdbx_strand_id
1 'polypeptide(L)'
;MKKITIYALSTCLWCKKTKKYFEDRNIKFETVDYDKQDEAHQEAMMAEMRAANCSGSFPFLKIGAACTQGYNPEEFDKLLKLK
;
A
#
# COMPACT_ATOMS: atom_id res chain seq x y z
N MET A 1 4.47 -9.38 13.73
CA MET A 1 3.45 -8.59 12.99
C MET A 1 4.12 -8.05 11.74
N LYS A 2 3.53 -8.20 10.56
CA LYS A 2 4.12 -7.66 9.33
C LYS A 2 3.86 -6.16 9.27
N LYS A 3 4.88 -5.35 8.97
CA LYS A 3 4.72 -3.92 8.75
C LYS A 3 3.96 -3.72 7.43
N ILE A 4 2.85 -3.00 7.48
CA ILE A 4 2.02 -2.71 6.31
C ILE A 4 2.15 -1.23 6.00
N THR A 5 2.62 -0.92 4.81
CA THR A 5 2.76 0.44 4.30
C THR A 5 1.94 0.56 3.02
N ILE A 6 0.99 1.48 3.01
CA ILE A 6 0.06 1.72 1.91
C ILE A 6 0.47 3.04 1.29
N TYR A 7 1.01 2.95 0.09
CA TYR A 7 1.33 4.06 -0.76
C TYR A 7 0.09 4.44 -1.56
N ALA A 8 -0.41 5.62 -1.25
CA ALA A 8 -1.66 6.15 -1.76
C ALA A 8 -1.43 7.45 -2.52
N LEU A 9 -2.39 7.80 -3.37
CA LEU A 9 -2.52 9.14 -3.92
C LEU A 9 -3.73 9.82 -3.26
N SER A 10 -3.57 11.07 -2.85
CA SER A 10 -4.62 11.88 -2.22
C SER A 10 -5.91 11.93 -3.03
N THR A 11 -5.78 11.87 -4.37
CA THR A 11 -6.87 11.95 -5.35
C THR A 11 -7.46 10.59 -5.72
N CYS A 12 -6.87 9.47 -5.28
CA CYS A 12 -7.31 8.16 -5.71
C CYS A 12 -8.43 7.60 -4.80
N LEU A 13 -9.59 7.36 -5.40
CA LEU A 13 -10.76 6.80 -4.71
C LEU A 13 -10.48 5.40 -4.15
N TRP A 14 -9.70 4.59 -4.87
CA TRP A 14 -9.33 3.24 -4.48
C TRP A 14 -8.46 3.23 -3.22
N CYS A 15 -7.55 4.18 -3.07
CA CYS A 15 -6.73 4.30 -1.87
C CYS A 15 -7.58 4.49 -0.63
N LYS A 16 -8.60 5.37 -0.68
CA LYS A 16 -9.53 5.58 0.44
C LYS A 16 -10.27 4.30 0.82
N LYS A 17 -10.72 3.52 -0.17
CA LYS A 17 -11.35 2.21 0.07
C LYS A 17 -10.39 1.24 0.72
N THR A 18 -9.13 1.19 0.28
CA THR A 18 -8.09 0.38 0.91
C THR A 18 -7.92 0.77 2.38
N LYS A 19 -7.67 2.05 2.69
CA LYS A 19 -7.48 2.51 4.09
C LYS A 19 -8.62 2.01 4.98
N LYS A 20 -9.86 2.27 4.55
CA LYS A 20 -11.07 1.86 5.28
C LYS A 20 -11.16 0.34 5.49
N TYR A 21 -10.78 -0.47 4.51
CA TYR A 21 -10.77 -1.94 4.65
C TYR A 21 -9.81 -2.42 5.73
N PHE A 22 -8.62 -1.82 5.83
CA PHE A 22 -7.67 -2.18 6.88
C PHE A 22 -8.08 -1.63 8.26
N GLU A 23 -8.69 -0.43 8.32
CA GLU A 23 -9.24 0.14 9.57
C GLU A 23 -10.38 -0.72 10.13
N ASP A 24 -11.31 -1.15 9.28
CA ASP A 24 -12.44 -2.00 9.64
C ASP A 24 -11.98 -3.33 10.26
N ARG A 25 -10.86 -3.87 9.76
CA ARG A 25 -10.24 -5.09 10.27
C ARG A 25 -9.30 -4.87 11.46
N ASN A 26 -9.20 -3.64 11.98
CA ASN A 26 -8.32 -3.24 13.07
C ASN A 26 -6.84 -3.57 12.82
N ILE A 27 -6.42 -3.56 11.56
CA ILE A 27 -5.06 -3.88 11.19
C ILE A 27 -4.23 -2.60 11.29
N LYS A 28 -3.06 -2.66 11.92
CA LYS A 28 -2.14 -1.53 11.91
C LYS A 28 -1.46 -1.42 10.55
N PHE A 29 -1.71 -0.32 9.86
CA PHE A 29 -1.05 0.03 8.61
C PHE A 29 -0.61 1.49 8.66
N GLU A 30 0.46 1.80 7.95
CA GLU A 30 0.88 3.16 7.69
C GLU A 30 0.43 3.55 6.30
N THR A 31 -0.14 4.75 6.14
CA THR A 31 -0.41 5.30 4.82
C THR A 31 0.51 6.44 4.51
N VAL A 32 1.10 6.39 3.32
CA VAL A 32 1.99 7.42 2.79
C VAL A 32 1.34 7.95 1.53
N ASP A 33 0.95 9.22 1.55
CA ASP A 33 0.39 9.88 0.38
C ASP A 33 1.55 10.41 -0.48
N TYR A 34 1.85 9.75 -1.60
CA TYR A 34 3.01 10.06 -2.47
C TYR A 34 3.03 11.53 -2.94
N ASP A 35 1.84 12.07 -3.22
CA ASP A 35 1.60 13.45 -3.63
C ASP A 35 1.98 14.50 -2.55
N LYS A 36 2.02 14.08 -1.28
CA LYS A 36 2.36 14.95 -0.14
C LYS A 36 3.78 14.71 0.40
N GLN A 37 4.54 13.83 -0.23
CA GLN A 37 5.90 13.52 0.21
C GLN A 37 6.93 14.41 -0.49
N ASP A 38 8.03 14.69 0.20
CA ASP A 38 9.22 15.31 -0.39
C ASP A 38 9.86 14.43 -1.46
N GLU A 39 10.64 15.06 -2.34
CA GLU A 39 11.32 14.41 -3.47
C GLU A 39 12.16 13.19 -3.02
N ALA A 40 12.89 13.31 -1.91
CA ALA A 40 13.68 12.20 -1.34
C ALA A 40 12.82 10.98 -0.95
N HIS A 41 11.61 11.21 -0.41
CA HIS A 41 10.68 10.14 -0.07
C HIS A 41 10.03 9.56 -1.34
N GLN A 42 9.71 10.41 -2.31
CA GLN A 42 9.19 9.97 -3.61
C GLN A 42 10.19 9.06 -4.35
N GLU A 43 11.47 9.41 -4.34
CA GLU A 43 12.55 8.58 -4.89
C GLU A 43 12.68 7.25 -4.15
N ALA A 44 12.66 7.26 -2.81
CA ALA A 44 12.67 6.03 -2.02
C ALA A 44 11.47 5.13 -2.35
N MET A 45 10.28 5.72 -2.49
CA MET A 45 9.06 5.00 -2.91
C MET A 45 9.18 4.41 -4.31
N MET A 46 9.70 5.17 -5.28
CA MET A 46 9.93 4.66 -6.63
C MET A 46 10.96 3.53 -6.65
N ALA A 47 12.05 3.65 -5.87
CA ALA A 47 13.04 2.60 -5.72
C ALA A 47 12.43 1.33 -5.10
N GLU A 48 11.59 1.48 -4.06
CA GLU A 48 10.85 0.38 -3.44
C GLU A 48 9.90 -0.30 -4.44
N MET A 49 9.12 0.48 -5.20
CA MET A 49 8.20 -0.05 -6.22
C MET A 49 8.97 -0.81 -7.30
N ARG A 50 10.11 -0.26 -7.74
CA ARG A 50 10.99 -0.90 -8.75
C ARG A 50 11.65 -2.16 -8.22
N ALA A 51 12.13 -2.15 -6.98
CA ALA A 51 12.72 -3.30 -6.31
C ALA A 51 11.70 -4.41 -6.04
N ALA A 52 10.45 -4.02 -5.77
CA ALA A 52 9.36 -4.96 -5.52
C ALA A 52 8.82 -5.62 -6.80
N ASN A 53 9.26 -5.19 -7.98
CA ASN A 53 8.84 -5.70 -9.30
C ASN A 53 7.30 -5.66 -9.50
N CYS A 54 6.62 -4.85 -8.70
CA CYS A 54 5.20 -4.59 -8.77
C CYS A 54 4.97 -3.47 -9.81
N SER A 55 4.11 -3.73 -10.79
CA SER A 55 3.72 -2.78 -11.84
C SER A 55 3.10 -1.54 -11.18
N GLY A 56 3.60 -0.35 -11.50
CA GLY A 56 3.37 0.91 -10.78
C GLY A 56 1.95 1.49 -10.79
N SER A 57 0.96 0.72 -10.34
CA SER A 57 -0.42 1.13 -10.17
C SER A 57 -0.72 1.43 -8.70
N PHE A 58 -1.34 2.58 -8.45
CA PHE A 58 -1.83 2.96 -7.14
C PHE A 58 -3.25 2.44 -6.90
N PRO A 59 -3.62 1.98 -5.69
CA PRO A 59 -2.81 1.95 -4.46
C PRO A 59 -1.72 0.87 -4.48
N PHE A 60 -0.53 1.19 -4.00
CA PHE A 60 0.56 0.22 -3.83
C PHE A 60 0.69 -0.12 -2.35
N LEU A 61 0.67 -1.40 -1.98
CA LEU A 61 0.79 -1.82 -0.60
C LEU A 61 2.01 -2.71 -0.45
N LYS A 62 2.80 -2.41 0.56
CA LYS A 62 3.96 -3.17 0.97
C LYS A 62 3.68 -3.82 2.32
N ILE A 63 3.74 -5.15 2.34
CA ILE A 63 3.46 -5.99 3.52
C ILE A 63 4.73 -6.77 3.86
N GLY A 64 5.62 -6.14 4.64
CA GLY A 64 6.95 -6.66 4.93
C GLY A 64 7.79 -6.80 3.66
N ALA A 65 8.04 -8.05 3.23
CA ALA A 65 8.76 -8.38 2.00
C ALA A 65 7.83 -8.62 0.79
N ALA A 66 6.51 -8.67 1.00
CA ALA A 66 5.54 -8.82 -0.08
C ALA A 66 5.06 -7.44 -0.56
N CYS A 67 4.75 -7.33 -1.85
CA CYS A 67 4.07 -6.16 -2.41
C CYS A 67 2.76 -6.59 -3.09
N THR A 68 1.79 -5.68 -3.12
CA THR A 68 0.57 -5.79 -3.91
C THR A 68 0.21 -4.41 -4.43
N GLN A 69 -0.57 -4.38 -5.49
CA GLN A 69 -0.88 -3.18 -6.26
C GLN A 69 -2.35 -3.22 -6.68
N GLY A 70 -2.97 -2.04 -6.74
CA GLY A 70 -4.39 -1.92 -7.00
C GLY A 70 -5.25 -2.23 -5.77
N TYR A 71 -6.55 -1.94 -5.88
CA TYR A 71 -7.53 -2.29 -4.86
C TYR A 71 -8.12 -3.67 -5.16
N ASN A 72 -7.51 -4.70 -4.60
CA ASN A 72 -8.00 -6.07 -4.67
C ASN A 72 -8.22 -6.62 -3.25
N PRO A 73 -9.44 -6.53 -2.70
CA PRO A 73 -9.73 -7.01 -1.35
C PRO A 73 -9.40 -8.49 -1.15
N GLU A 74 -9.53 -9.31 -2.20
CA GLU A 74 -9.15 -10.73 -2.17
C GLU A 74 -7.62 -10.94 -2.03
N GLU A 75 -6.80 -10.10 -2.67
CA GLU A 75 -5.35 -10.16 -2.50
C GLU A 75 -4.94 -9.72 -1.09
N PHE A 76 -5.59 -8.68 -0.56
CA PHE A 76 -5.32 -8.21 0.80
C PHE A 76 -5.57 -9.33 1.81
N ASP A 77 -6.70 -10.02 1.70
CA ASP A 77 -7.06 -11.15 2.55
C ASP A 77 -5.98 -12.26 2.52
N LYS A 78 -5.55 -12.65 1.31
CA LYS A 78 -4.47 -13.63 1.10
C LYS A 78 -3.14 -13.20 1.72
N LEU A 79 -2.73 -11.95 1.53
CA LEU A 79 -1.45 -11.43 2.00
C LEU A 79 -1.42 -11.26 3.52
N LEU A 80 -2.56 -10.88 4.09
CA LEU A 80 -2.80 -10.79 5.52
C LEU A 80 -2.94 -12.17 6.18
N LYS A 81 -3.11 -13.23 5.38
CA LYS A 81 -3.36 -14.61 5.86
C LYS A 81 -4.48 -14.66 6.89
N LEU A 82 -5.54 -13.87 6.68
CA LEU A 82 -6.79 -14.03 7.44
C LEU A 82 -7.39 -15.35 6.98
N LYS A 83 -7.37 -16.34 7.87
CA LYS A 83 -7.87 -17.69 7.62
C LYS A 83 -8.79 -18.07 8.78
#